data_AF-A0A382D9A3-F1
#
_entry.id   AF-A0A382D9A3-F1
#
_cell.length_a   1.000
_cell.length_b   1.000
_cell.length_c   1.000
_cell.angle_alpha   90.00
_cell.angle_beta   90.00
_cell.angle_gamma   90.00
#
_symmetry.space_group_name_H-M   'P 1'
#
loop_
_entity.id
_entity.type
_entity.pdbx_description
1 polymer ?
#
loop_
_entity_poly.entity_id
_entity_poly.type
_entity_poly.pdbx_seq_one_letter_code
_entity_poly.pdbx_strand_id
1 'polypeptide(L)' 'DPAHHATNIAVFAGTKFETPGVYNIEVVVDDVMKLRYPIPVLVVEPPPGAKKPAEEDPDAPKENI' A
#
# COMPACT_ATOMS: atom_id res chain seq x y z
N ASP A 1 -13.06 28.76 10.21
CA ASP A 1 -12.25 28.22 11.31
C ASP A 1 -11.13 27.35 10.72
N PRO A 2 -9.86 27.77 10.79
CA PRO A 2 -8.72 26.99 10.33
C PRO A 2 -8.45 25.73 11.16
N ALA A 3 -9.21 25.49 12.25
CA ALA A 3 -9.00 24.36 13.17
C ALA A 3 -9.48 23.00 12.66
N HIS A 4 -10.12 22.91 11.48
CA HIS A 4 -10.64 21.65 10.96
C HIS A 4 -9.69 21.07 9.90
N HIS A 5 -8.54 20.55 10.36
CA HIS A 5 -7.72 19.65 9.55
C HIS A 5 -8.02 18.22 10.00
N ALA A 6 -8.84 17.49 9.22
CA ALA A 6 -9.08 16.08 9.44
C ALA A 6 -8.06 15.28 8.64
N THR A 7 -7.07 14.69 9.30
CA THR A 7 -6.17 13.73 8.67
C THR A 7 -6.89 12.38 8.60
N ASN A 8 -7.47 12.09 7.44
CA ASN A 8 -8.04 10.78 7.18
C ASN A 8 -6.91 9.82 6.80
N ILE A 9 -6.65 8.82 7.65
CA ILE A 9 -5.70 7.75 7.35
C ILE A 9 -6.49 6.59 6.72
N ALA A 10 -6.21 6.29 5.45
CA ALA A 10 -6.71 5.09 4.79
C ALA A 10 -5.63 4.01 4.83
N VAL A 11 -5.93 2.87 5.45
CA VAL A 11 -5.06 1.69 5.47
C VAL A 11 -5.65 0.65 4.53
N PHE A 12 -4.93 0.33 3.45
CA PHE A 12 -5.33 -0.69 2.47
C PHE A 12 -4.64 -2.03 2.80
N ALA A 13 -5.10 -2.71 3.85
CA ALA A 13 -4.55 -4.01 4.23
C ALA A 13 -4.82 -5.06 3.13
N GLY A 14 -3.84 -5.93 2.84
CA GLY A 14 -3.94 -6.97 1.81
C GLY A 14 -3.84 -6.47 0.37
N THR A 15 -3.64 -5.17 0.14
CA THR A 15 -3.43 -4.63 -1.21
C THR A 15 -1.96 -4.75 -1.58
N LYS A 16 -1.67 -5.54 -2.62
CA LYS A 16 -0.33 -5.67 -3.21
C LYS A 16 -0.29 -4.87 -4.51
N PHE A 17 0.70 -4.01 -4.65
CA PHE A 17 1.05 -3.43 -5.95
C PHE A 17 1.98 -4.40 -6.67
N GLU A 18 1.52 -4.97 -7.78
CA GLU A 18 2.29 -5.96 -8.53
C GLU A 18 3.45 -5.33 -9.31
N THR A 19 3.24 -4.11 -9.82
CA THR A 19 4.22 -3.39 -10.63
C THR A 19 4.40 -1.94 -10.14
N PRO A 20 5.61 -1.38 -10.27
CA PRO A 20 5.83 0.04 -10.03
C PRO A 20 5.06 0.88 -11.05
N GLY A 21 4.55 2.03 -10.62
CA GLY A 21 3.72 2.89 -11.44
C GLY A 21 2.91 3.88 -10.63
N VAL A 22 2.07 4.67 -11.30
CA VAL A 22 1.17 5.63 -10.65
C VAL A 22 -0.23 5.02 -10.57
N TYR A 23 -0.69 4.76 -9.36
CA TYR A 23 -2.05 4.32 -9.07
C TYR A 23 -2.89 5.54 -8.68
N ASN A 24 -4.20 5.51 -8.88
CA ASN A 24 -5.08 6.61 -8.45
C ASN A 24 -6.07 6.09 -7.41
N ILE A 25 -6.20 6.80 -6.29
CA ILE A 25 -7.37 6.66 -5.44
C ILE A 25 -8.46 7.55 -6.01
N GLU A 26 -9.58 6.94 -6.40
CA GLU A 26 -10.76 7.64 -6.90
C GLU A 26 -11.87 7.53 -5.87
N VAL A 27 -12.35 8.67 -5.39
CA VAL A 27 -13.52 8.76 -4.51
C VAL A 27 -14.67 9.31 -5.34
N VAL A 28 -15.65 8.44 -5.57
CA VAL A 28 -16.89 8.76 -6.30
C VAL A 28 -18.02 8.80 -5.29
N VAL A 29 -18.80 9.88 -5.29
CA VAL A 29 -19.99 10.05 -4.45
C VAL A 29 -21.12 10.49 -5.36
N ASP A 30 -22.24 9.77 -5.33
CA ASP A 30 -23.40 9.98 -6.19
C ASP A 30 -23.02 10.04 -7.68
N ASP A 31 -22.20 9.08 -8.12
CA ASP A 31 -21.67 8.96 -9.49
C ASP A 31 -20.81 10.14 -9.97
N VAL A 32 -20.46 11.07 -9.08
CA VAL A 32 -19.57 12.20 -9.37
C VAL A 32 -18.19 11.94 -8.77
N MET A 33 -17.15 12.00 -9.60
CA MET A 33 -15.74 11.96 -9.15
C MET A 33 -15.45 13.18 -8.26
N LYS A 34 -15.27 12.94 -6.95
CA LYS A 34 -15.01 13.99 -5.95
C LYS A 34 -13.52 14.19 -5.70
N LEU A 35 -12.76 13.10 -5.72
CA LEU A 35 -11.32 13.12 -5.52
C LEU A 35 -10.67 12.11 -6.46
N ARG A 36 -9.56 12.54 -7.05
CA ARG A 36 -8.62 11.66 -7.73
C ARG A 36 -7.22 12.01 -7.24
N TYR A 37 -6.64 11.13 -6.43
CA TYR A 37 -5.34 11.36 -5.83
C TYR A 37 -4.31 10.35 -6.39
N PRO A 38 -3.24 10.82 -7.06
CA PRO A 38 -2.22 9.94 -7.59
C PRO A 38 -1.27 9.45 -6.49
N ILE A 39 -0.99 8.16 -6.48
CA ILE A 39 -0.04 7.49 -5.60
C ILE A 39 1.08 6.89 -6.46
N PRO A 40 2.28 7.50 -6.44
CA PRO A 40 3.47 6.92 -7.03
C PRO A 40 3.93 5.71 -6.21
N VAL A 41 3.99 4.54 -6.84
CA VAL A 41 4.54 3.32 -6.25
C VAL A 41 5.85 2.99 -6.95
N LEU A 42 6.90 2.82 -6.16
CA LEU A 42 8.27 2.61 -6.61
C LEU A 42 8.93 1.51 -5.80
N VAL A 43 9.74 0.69 -6.48
CA VAL A 43 10.56 -0.34 -5.83
C VAL A 43 11.80 0.35 -5.28
N VAL A 44 12.01 0.25 -3.97
CA VAL A 44 13.21 0.76 -3.31
C VAL A 44 14.13 -0.40 -2.94
N GLU A 45 15.42 -0.22 -3.16
CA GLU A 45 16.40 -1.16 -2.63
C GLU A 45 16.47 -1.02 -1.11
N PRO A 46 16.48 -2.14 -0.35
CA PRO A 46 16.67 -2.07 1.09
C PRO A 46 18.02 -1.42 1.42
N PRO A 47 18.12 -0.60 2.49
CA PRO A 47 19.40 -0.07 2.91
C PRO A 47 20.39 -1.21 3.28
N PRO A 48 21.70 -0.99 3.11
CA PRO A 48 22.72 -2.00 3.41
C PRO A 48 22.58 -2.52 4.85
N GLY A 49 22.47 -3.84 5.01
CA GLY A 49 22.28 -4.49 6.32
C GLY A 49 20.82 -4.73 6.72
N ALA A 50 19.84 -4.30 5.93
CA ALA A 50 18.45 -4.71 6.12
C ALA A 50 18.31 -6.22 5.86
N LYS A 51 17.82 -6.98 6.85
CA LYS A 51 17.45 -8.38 6.66
C LYS A 51 16.28 -8.43 5.67
N LYS A 52 16.46 -9.12 4.55
CA LYS A 52 15.37 -9.39 3.59
C LYS A 52 14.26 -10.12 4.37
N PRO A 53 12.98 -9.66 4.33
CA PRO A 53 11.88 -10.44 4.87
C PRO A 53 11.91 -11.83 4.26
N ALA A 54 11.75 -12.87 5.08
CA ALA A 54 11.70 -14.24 4.59
C ALA A 54 10.59 -14.31 3.53
N GLU A 55 10.96 -14.76 2.33
CA GLU A 55 10.02 -15.13 1.30
C GLU A 55 9.25 -16.32 1.89
N GLU A 56 7.98 -16.13 2.27
CA GLU A 56 7.12 -17.24 2.68
C GLU A 56 6.97 -18.15 1.47
N ASP A 57 7.81 -19.18 1.42
CA ASP A 57 7.66 -20.31 0.52
C ASP A 57 6.43 -21.10 0.98
N PRO A 58 5.32 -21.11 0.20
CA PRO A 58 4.12 -21.85 0.57
C PRO A 58 4.32 -23.37 0.63
N ASP A 59 5.45 -23.90 0.14
CA ASP A 59 5.81 -25.32 0.18
C ASP A 59 6.83 -25.69 1.29
N ALA A 60 7.18 -24.75 2.18
CA ALA A 60 8.01 -25.09 3.35
C ALA A 60 7.28 -26.13 4.23
N PRO A 61 7.86 -27.31 4.52
CA PRO A 61 7.23 -28.31 5.36
C PRO A 61 6.98 -27.70 6.74
N LYS A 62 5.73 -27.67 7.18
CA LYS A 62 5.39 -27.36 8.57
C LYS A 62 5.97 -28.47 9.43
N GLU A 63 7.16 -28.28 10.00
CA GLU A 63 7.65 -29.14 11.07
C GLU A 63 6.75 -28.95 12.28
N ASN A 64 5.87 -29.92 12.50
CA ASN A 64 5.07 -30.03 13.71
C ASN A 64 6.02 -30.33 14.89
N ILE A 65 6.01 -29.47 15.90
CA ILE A 65 6.53 -29.78 17.25
C ILE A 65 5.36 -30.04 18.20
#